data_AF-A0A4U8Q4A5-F1
#
_entry.id   AF-A0A4U8Q4A5-F1
#
_cell.length_a   1.000
_cell.length_b   1.000
_cell.length_c   1.000
_cell.angle_alpha   90.00
_cell.angle_beta   90.00
_cell.angle_gamma   90.00
#
_symmetry.space_group_name_H-M   'P 1'
#
loop_
_entity.id
_entity.type
_entity.pdbx_description
1 polymer ?
#
loop_
_entity_poly.entity_id
_entity_poly.type
_entity_poly.pdbx_seq_one_letter_code
_entity_poly.pdbx_strand_id
1 'polypeptide(L)'
;MEAVTVMEAVTVMEAVTVMEAVTVMEASNKREDGTRLMEDKELIREAYKAQKYSYSPYSGFQVGAALLGKSGCVYTGCNIENAAYSPTNCAERTAFFKAVSVGEREFEKIVIVGNKEGGLDEERDYCAPCGVCRQVMAEFCNPKEFMVLLAKSETDYRTYRLEELFPLSFSKDNL
;
A
#
# COMPACT_ATOMS: atom_id res chain seq x y z
N MET A 1 -3.10 -6.61 -46.82
CA MET A 1 -2.99 -5.34 -46.06
C MET A 1 -3.87 -5.33 -44.80
N GLU A 2 -4.64 -6.38 -44.49
CA GLU A 2 -5.57 -6.40 -43.34
C GLU A 2 -5.00 -7.04 -42.06
N ALA A 3 -3.84 -7.73 -42.11
CA ALA A 3 -3.29 -8.43 -40.95
C ALA A 3 -2.52 -7.51 -39.97
N VAL A 4 -2.10 -6.32 -40.40
CA VAL A 4 -1.31 -5.39 -39.58
C VAL A 4 -2.20 -4.62 -38.59
N THR A 5 -3.45 -4.34 -38.98
CA THR A 5 -4.40 -3.55 -38.18
C THR A 5 -4.94 -4.31 -36.96
N VAL A 6 -4.96 -5.65 -37.01
CA VAL A 6 -5.46 -6.49 -35.91
C VAL A 6 -4.42 -6.63 -34.79
N MET A 7 -3.13 -6.59 -35.12
CA MET A 7 -2.05 -6.72 -34.15
C MET A 7 -1.84 -5.44 -33.34
N GLU A 8 -2.04 -4.26 -33.94
CA GLU A 8 -2.07 -2.99 -33.19
C GLU A 8 -3.26 -2.94 -32.22
N ALA A 9 -4.46 -3.36 -32.64
CA ALA A 9 -5.66 -3.34 -31.79
C ALA A 9 -5.57 -4.28 -30.57
N VAL A 10 -4.94 -5.46 -30.70
CA VAL A 10 -4.71 -6.38 -29.57
C VAL A 10 -3.74 -5.77 -28.55
N THR A 11 -2.74 -5.02 -29.00
CA THR A 11 -1.76 -4.35 -28.13
C THR A 11 -2.38 -3.19 -27.34
N VAL A 12 -3.34 -2.46 -27.92
CA VAL A 12 -4.07 -1.39 -27.19
C VAL A 12 -5.04 -1.98 -26.16
N MET A 13 -5.68 -3.11 -26.46
CA MET A 13 -6.64 -3.73 -25.55
C MET A 13 -5.97 -4.35 -24.32
N GLU A 14 -4.79 -4.98 -24.47
CA GLU A 14 -3.97 -5.42 -23.34
C GLU A 14 -3.46 -4.23 -22.51
N ALA A 15 -3.06 -3.11 -23.14
CA ALA A 15 -2.61 -1.89 -22.45
C ALA A 15 -3.72 -1.22 -21.62
N VAL A 16 -4.97 -1.25 -22.10
CA VAL A 16 -6.14 -0.74 -21.36
C VAL A 16 -6.40 -1.58 -20.10
N THR A 17 -6.13 -2.89 -20.13
CA THR A 17 -6.20 -3.74 -18.93
C THR A 17 -5.08 -3.42 -17.91
N VAL A 18 -3.91 -2.94 -18.37
CA VAL A 18 -2.83 -2.50 -17.46
C VAL A 18 -3.16 -1.17 -16.77
N MET A 19 -3.99 -0.31 -17.38
CA MET A 19 -4.52 0.89 -16.72
C MET A 19 -5.58 0.56 -15.67
N GLU A 20 -6.39 -0.48 -15.86
CA GLU A 20 -7.33 -0.99 -14.84
C GLU A 20 -6.61 -1.69 -13.65
N ALA A 21 -5.35 -2.09 -13.82
CA ALA A 21 -4.53 -2.67 -12.75
C ALA A 21 -4.04 -1.63 -11.71
N VAL A 22 -4.28 -0.32 -11.94
CA VAL A 22 -4.21 0.70 -10.90
C VAL A 22 -5.55 0.68 -10.16
N THR A 23 -5.82 -0.38 -9.41
CA THR A 23 -7.12 -0.57 -8.78
C THR A 23 -7.30 0.47 -7.67
N VAL A 24 -7.86 1.62 -8.03
CA VAL A 24 -8.54 2.53 -7.11
C VAL A 24 -9.88 1.87 -6.83
N MET A 25 -9.94 1.07 -5.75
CA MET A 25 -11.23 0.60 -5.27
C MET A 25 -11.88 1.75 -4.51
N GLU A 26 -13.12 2.07 -4.86
CA GLU A 26 -13.93 2.93 -4.03
C GLU A 26 -14.37 2.16 -2.77
N ALA A 27 -14.40 2.83 -1.59
CA ALA A 27 -14.93 2.38 -0.27
C ALA A 27 -16.21 1.52 -0.32
N SER A 28 -16.86 1.04 0.74
CA SER A 28 -18.21 0.40 0.60
C SER A 28 -19.32 0.90 1.52
N ASN A 29 -19.13 1.94 2.35
CA ASN A 29 -20.22 2.51 3.15
C ASN A 29 -20.08 4.02 3.35
N LYS A 30 -21.17 4.80 3.25
CA LYS A 30 -21.18 6.26 3.45
C LYS A 30 -21.57 6.62 4.91
N ARG A 31 -20.87 7.57 5.54
CA ARG A 31 -21.29 8.28 6.76
C ARG A 31 -22.41 9.28 6.45
N GLU A 32 -23.13 9.73 7.48
CA GLU A 32 -24.15 10.79 7.40
C GLU A 32 -23.59 12.13 6.88
N ASP A 33 -22.29 12.36 7.00
CA ASP A 33 -21.57 13.53 6.45
C ASP A 33 -21.11 13.35 4.98
N GLY A 34 -21.40 12.20 4.35
CA GLY A 34 -21.01 11.87 2.99
C GLY A 34 -19.64 11.18 2.83
N THR A 35 -18.86 11.03 3.91
CA THR A 35 -17.52 10.40 3.87
C THR A 35 -17.63 8.88 3.85
N ARG A 36 -16.92 8.18 2.94
CA ARG A 36 -16.99 6.72 2.82
C ARG A 36 -16.07 6.05 3.86
N LEU A 37 -16.61 5.25 4.78
CA LEU A 37 -15.86 4.43 5.74
C LEU A 37 -15.52 3.08 5.11
N MET A 38 -14.23 2.74 5.11
CA MET A 38 -13.77 1.36 4.90
C MET A 38 -13.44 0.75 6.25
N GLU A 39 -13.92 -0.47 6.49
CA GLU A 39 -13.57 -1.19 7.71
C GLU A 39 -12.12 -1.67 7.67
N ASP A 40 -11.46 -1.73 8.82
CA ASP A 40 -10.06 -2.19 8.92
C ASP A 40 -9.89 -3.59 8.31
N LYS A 41 -10.88 -4.47 8.46
CA LYS A 41 -10.87 -5.83 7.88
C LYS A 41 -10.83 -5.82 6.36
N GLU A 42 -11.56 -4.92 5.72
CA GLU A 42 -11.56 -4.80 4.26
C GLU A 42 -10.20 -4.30 3.79
N LEU A 43 -9.63 -3.30 4.47
CA LEU A 43 -8.30 -2.77 4.15
C LEU A 43 -7.19 -3.81 4.37
N ILE A 44 -7.33 -4.66 5.39
CA ILE A 44 -6.46 -5.83 5.61
C ILE A 44 -6.53 -6.83 4.45
N ARG A 45 -7.73 -7.15 3.94
CA ARG A 45 -7.87 -8.00 2.75
C ARG A 45 -7.17 -7.39 1.54
N GLU A 46 -7.28 -6.09 1.34
CA GLU A 46 -6.59 -5.40 0.24
C GLU A 46 -5.06 -5.46 0.38
N ALA A 47 -4.53 -5.31 1.60
CA ALA A 47 -3.10 -5.47 1.84
C ALA A 47 -2.63 -6.90 1.52
N TYR A 48 -3.40 -7.93 1.90
CA TYR A 48 -3.11 -9.33 1.54
C TYR A 48 -3.22 -9.61 0.04
N LYS A 49 -4.18 -9.01 -0.67
CA LYS A 49 -4.25 -9.10 -2.13
C LYS A 49 -3.01 -8.48 -2.77
N ALA A 50 -2.58 -7.33 -2.28
CA ALA A 50 -1.38 -6.63 -2.76
C ALA A 50 -0.10 -7.46 -2.53
N GLN A 51 0.03 -8.11 -1.37
CA GLN A 51 1.18 -8.94 -1.00
C GLN A 51 1.50 -10.02 -2.06
N LYS A 52 0.48 -10.58 -2.71
CA LYS A 52 0.63 -11.62 -3.75
C LYS A 52 1.40 -11.15 -4.99
N TYR A 53 1.52 -9.84 -5.18
CA TYR A 53 2.25 -9.23 -6.29
C TYR A 53 3.68 -8.83 -5.90
N SER A 54 4.15 -9.19 -4.70
CA SER A 54 5.52 -8.93 -4.26
C SER A 54 6.53 -9.51 -5.26
N TYR A 55 7.48 -8.68 -5.68
CA TYR A 55 8.67 -9.13 -6.39
C TYR A 55 9.83 -9.16 -5.39
N SER A 56 10.03 -10.32 -4.75
CA SER A 56 11.00 -10.47 -3.66
C SER A 56 11.87 -11.73 -3.78
N PRO A 57 12.56 -11.95 -4.92
CA PRO A 57 13.31 -13.18 -5.14
C PRO A 57 14.58 -13.29 -4.29
N TYR A 58 15.05 -12.21 -3.67
CA TYR A 58 16.30 -12.20 -2.91
C TYR A 58 16.06 -12.48 -1.43
N SER A 59 15.04 -11.84 -0.82
CA SER A 59 14.70 -12.09 0.59
C SER A 59 13.74 -13.27 0.79
N GLY A 60 12.92 -13.58 -0.21
CA GLY A 60 11.78 -14.49 -0.04
C GLY A 60 10.75 -13.97 0.97
N PHE A 61 10.74 -12.67 1.28
CA PHE A 61 9.83 -12.06 2.24
C PHE A 61 8.87 -11.11 1.51
N GLN A 62 7.59 -11.47 1.50
CA GLN A 62 6.53 -10.77 0.78
C GLN A 62 5.81 -9.81 1.73
N VAL A 63 5.68 -8.56 1.33
CA VAL A 63 5.01 -7.49 2.08
C VAL A 63 3.93 -6.88 1.21
N GLY A 64 2.75 -6.68 1.79
CA GLY A 64 1.64 -5.98 1.16
C GLY A 64 1.21 -4.79 2.00
N ALA A 65 0.74 -3.73 1.34
CA ALA A 65 0.20 -2.55 1.99
C ALA A 65 -1.05 -2.05 1.29
N ALA A 66 -1.97 -1.49 2.07
CA ALA A 66 -3.16 -0.81 1.57
C ALA A 66 -3.33 0.53 2.29
N LEU A 67 -3.25 1.62 1.54
CA LEU A 67 -3.30 3.01 1.99
C LEU A 67 -4.67 3.60 1.68
N LEU A 68 -5.37 4.07 2.70
CA LEU A 68 -6.65 4.76 2.58
C LEU A 68 -6.43 6.27 2.49
N GLY A 69 -6.82 6.85 1.36
CA GLY A 69 -6.90 8.30 1.18
C GLY A 69 -8.15 8.88 1.84
N LYS A 70 -8.12 10.18 2.19
CA LYS A 70 -9.31 10.88 2.72
C LYS A 70 -10.43 11.02 1.69
N SER A 71 -10.12 10.85 0.40
CA SER A 71 -11.13 10.70 -0.66
C SER A 71 -11.97 9.41 -0.55
N GLY A 72 -11.56 8.46 0.29
CA GLY A 72 -12.15 7.12 0.37
C GLY A 72 -11.59 6.13 -0.67
N CYS A 73 -10.59 6.56 -1.45
CA CYS A 73 -9.86 5.69 -2.38
C CYS A 73 -8.82 4.85 -1.64
N VAL A 74 -8.65 3.60 -2.08
CA VAL A 74 -7.61 2.70 -1.58
C VAL A 74 -6.50 2.55 -2.59
N TYR A 75 -5.26 2.68 -2.13
CA TYR A 75 -4.06 2.51 -2.93
C TYR A 75 -3.23 1.36 -2.37
N THR A 76 -3.05 0.32 -3.18
CA THR A 76 -2.32 -0.88 -2.77
C THR A 76 -0.86 -0.84 -3.24
N GLY A 77 0.02 -1.50 -2.49
CA GLY A 77 1.43 -1.66 -2.82
C GLY A 77 2.02 -2.97 -2.30
N CYS A 78 3.12 -3.40 -2.92
CA CYS A 78 3.92 -4.54 -2.50
C CYS A 78 5.41 -4.17 -2.57
N ASN A 79 6.27 -4.94 -1.90
CA ASN A 79 7.71 -4.76 -2.04
C ASN A 79 8.22 -5.24 -3.39
N ILE A 80 9.20 -4.50 -3.92
CA ILE A 80 9.82 -4.73 -5.22
C ILE A 80 11.32 -4.64 -5.01
N GLU A 81 11.98 -5.79 -5.04
CA GLU A 81 13.42 -5.91 -4.82
C GLU A 81 14.21 -5.72 -6.12
N ASN A 82 15.51 -5.51 -5.94
CA ASN A 82 16.45 -5.34 -7.04
C ASN A 82 17.79 -5.99 -6.69
N ALA A 83 18.51 -6.50 -7.70
CA ALA A 83 19.83 -7.12 -7.52
C ALA A 83 20.83 -6.16 -6.87
N ALA A 84 20.80 -4.88 -7.24
CA ALA A 84 21.39 -3.84 -6.43
C ALA A 84 20.42 -3.55 -5.29
N TYR A 85 20.74 -3.94 -4.05
CA TYR A 85 19.73 -3.92 -2.98
C TYR A 85 19.20 -2.52 -2.65
N SER A 86 20.02 -1.47 -2.80
CA SER A 86 19.66 -0.09 -2.46
C SER A 86 18.37 0.42 -3.12
N PRO A 87 18.11 0.22 -4.44
CA PRO A 87 16.85 0.59 -5.08
C PRO A 87 15.63 -0.27 -4.70
N THR A 88 15.73 -1.23 -3.78
CA THR A 88 14.56 -1.98 -3.29
C THR A 88 13.51 -1.03 -2.72
N ASN A 89 12.27 -1.20 -3.16
CA ASN A 89 11.13 -0.41 -2.71
C ASN A 89 10.21 -1.24 -1.81
N CYS A 90 9.77 -0.66 -0.70
CA CYS A 90 8.88 -1.33 0.25
C CYS A 90 7.41 -1.16 -0.17
N ALA A 91 6.53 -2.04 0.34
CA ALA A 91 5.10 -2.02 0.02
C ALA A 91 4.43 -0.68 0.35
N GLU A 92 4.77 -0.09 1.50
CA GLU A 92 4.24 1.18 1.97
C GLU A 92 4.61 2.31 1.01
N ARG A 93 5.89 2.36 0.60
CA ARG A 93 6.37 3.35 -0.38
C ARG A 93 5.71 3.17 -1.74
N THR A 94 5.52 1.93 -2.19
CA THR A 94 4.77 1.65 -3.43
C THR A 94 3.34 2.20 -3.35
N ALA A 95 2.63 1.97 -2.24
CA ALA A 95 1.27 2.47 -2.04
C ALA A 95 1.21 4.01 -2.01
N PHE A 96 2.09 4.66 -1.26
CA PHE A 96 2.19 6.12 -1.19
C PHE A 96 2.53 6.74 -2.55
N PHE A 97 3.54 6.23 -3.24
CA PHE A 97 3.97 6.79 -4.52
C PHE A 97 2.91 6.60 -5.61
N LYS A 98 2.19 5.47 -5.59
CA LYS A 98 1.02 5.28 -6.46
C LYS A 98 -0.04 6.36 -6.20
N ALA A 99 -0.46 6.55 -4.96
CA ALA A 99 -1.47 7.54 -4.60
C ALA A 99 -1.06 8.98 -5.00
N VAL A 100 0.18 9.36 -4.64
CA VAL A 100 0.74 10.69 -4.95
C VAL A 100 0.84 10.92 -6.46
N SER A 101 1.18 9.89 -7.23
CA SER A 101 1.30 9.99 -8.69
C SER A 101 -0.03 10.30 -9.39
N VAL A 102 -1.16 9.95 -8.77
CA VAL A 102 -2.51 10.24 -9.29
C VAL A 102 -3.17 11.43 -8.59
N GLY A 103 -2.41 12.19 -7.79
CA GLY A 103 -2.83 13.47 -7.21
C GLY A 103 -3.38 13.39 -5.78
N GLU A 104 -3.52 12.20 -5.19
CA GLU A 104 -3.93 12.06 -3.79
C GLU A 104 -2.78 12.44 -2.85
N ARG A 105 -3.08 13.30 -1.87
CA ARG A 105 -2.08 13.77 -0.89
C ARG A 105 -2.60 13.84 0.54
N GLU A 106 -3.85 13.42 0.77
CA GLU A 106 -4.42 13.35 2.10
C GLU A 106 -4.77 11.91 2.45
N PHE A 107 -4.20 11.43 3.55
CA PHE A 107 -4.30 10.03 3.94
C PHE A 107 -4.84 9.87 5.35
N GLU A 108 -5.62 8.81 5.57
CA GLU A 108 -6.22 8.50 6.87
C GLU A 108 -5.42 7.40 7.59
N LYS A 109 -5.15 6.29 6.90
CA LYS A 109 -4.47 5.13 7.50
C LYS A 109 -3.84 4.21 6.46
N ILE A 110 -2.90 3.40 6.91
CA ILE A 110 -2.29 2.32 6.11
C ILE A 110 -2.29 1.00 6.88
N VAL A 111 -2.61 -0.08 6.18
CA VAL A 111 -2.42 -1.45 6.68
C VAL A 111 -1.17 -2.05 6.05
N ILE A 112 -0.40 -2.79 6.85
CA ILE A 112 0.81 -3.50 6.43
C ILE A 112 0.72 -4.96 6.88
N VAL A 113 0.99 -5.88 5.96
CA VAL A 113 1.06 -7.33 6.18
C VAL A 113 2.37 -7.86 5.62
N GLY A 114 2.93 -8.90 6.25
CA GLY A 114 4.18 -9.50 5.80
C GLY A 114 4.28 -10.97 6.18
N ASN A 115 4.86 -11.78 5.30
CA ASN A 115 5.19 -13.17 5.58
C ASN A 115 6.29 -13.67 4.63
N LYS A 116 6.92 -14.80 4.96
CA LYS A 116 7.75 -15.53 4.01
C LYS A 116 6.91 -16.06 2.85
N GLU A 117 7.50 -16.08 1.65
CA GLU A 117 6.92 -16.75 0.49
C GLU A 117 6.66 -18.23 0.80
N GLY A 118 5.43 -18.68 0.54
CA GLY A 118 4.97 -20.03 0.89
C GLY A 118 4.81 -20.29 2.39
N GLY A 119 5.02 -19.29 3.24
CA GLY A 119 4.83 -19.40 4.69
C GLY A 119 3.37 -19.57 5.06
N LEU A 120 3.12 -20.27 6.16
CA LEU A 120 1.77 -20.56 6.65
C LEU A 120 1.16 -19.34 7.36
N ASP A 121 -0.17 -19.31 7.47
CA ASP A 121 -0.91 -18.20 8.09
C ASP A 121 -0.55 -18.03 9.57
N GLU A 122 -0.33 -19.12 10.29
CA GLU A 122 0.07 -19.16 11.70
C GLU A 122 1.51 -18.68 11.95
N GLU A 123 2.36 -18.65 10.92
CA GLU A 123 3.74 -18.17 11.01
C GLU A 123 3.86 -16.65 10.89
N ARG A 124 2.74 -15.96 10.55
CA ARG A 124 2.72 -14.52 10.39
C ARG A 124 3.06 -13.80 11.68
N ASP A 125 3.86 -12.76 11.55
CA ASP A 125 4.13 -11.81 12.63
C ASP A 125 3.86 -10.36 12.19
N TYR A 126 3.82 -9.43 13.15
CA TYR A 126 3.59 -8.03 12.84
C TYR A 126 4.75 -7.46 12.02
N CYS A 127 4.46 -7.06 10.78
CA CYS A 127 5.45 -6.47 9.87
C CYS A 127 5.51 -4.95 10.07
N ALA A 128 6.34 -4.49 11.01
CA ALA A 128 6.49 -3.06 11.28
C ALA A 128 7.19 -2.32 10.12
N PRO A 129 6.76 -1.09 9.77
CA PRO A 129 7.37 -0.34 8.68
C PRO A 129 8.82 0.02 9.00
N CYS A 130 9.68 0.01 7.98
CA CYS A 130 11.08 0.40 8.14
C CYS A 130 11.20 1.93 8.34
N GLY A 131 12.37 2.40 8.79
CA GLY A 131 12.60 3.84 9.05
C GLY A 131 12.36 4.73 7.83
N VAL A 132 12.71 4.26 6.63
CA VAL A 132 12.49 5.02 5.39
C VAL A 132 11.00 5.15 5.07
N CYS A 133 10.22 4.09 5.28
CA CYS A 133 8.77 4.14 5.11
C CYS A 133 8.12 5.09 6.12
N ARG A 134 8.56 5.07 7.38
CA ARG A 134 8.09 6.01 8.41
C ARG A 134 8.38 7.45 8.03
N GLN A 135 9.56 7.72 7.47
CA GLN A 135 9.92 9.05 6.99
C GLN A 135 9.06 9.50 5.79
N VAL A 136 8.75 8.60 4.85
CA VAL A 136 7.82 8.90 3.74
C VAL A 136 6.42 9.18 4.27
N MET A 137 5.93 8.41 5.23
CA MET A 137 4.64 8.69 5.88
C MET A 137 4.65 10.08 6.54
N ALA A 138 5.73 10.44 7.24
CA ALA A 138 5.85 11.73 7.92
C ALA A 138 5.91 12.95 6.98
N GLU A 139 6.27 12.75 5.71
CA GLU A 139 6.25 13.81 4.69
C GLU A 139 4.82 14.18 4.25
N PHE A 140 3.93 13.19 4.19
CA PHE A 140 2.57 13.34 3.65
C PHE A 140 1.47 13.35 4.72
N CYS A 141 1.78 12.92 5.94
CA CYS A 141 0.78 12.69 6.97
C CYS A 141 1.14 13.41 8.26
N ASN A 142 0.12 13.92 8.97
CA ASN A 142 0.28 14.38 10.35
C ASN A 142 0.57 13.18 11.27
N PRO A 143 1.74 13.08 11.93
CA PRO A 143 2.09 11.92 12.73
C PRO A 143 1.16 11.64 13.90
N LYS A 144 0.43 12.66 14.37
CA LYS A 144 -0.53 12.57 15.48
C LYS A 144 -1.90 12.03 15.07
N GLU A 145 -2.20 12.01 13.78
CA GLU A 145 -3.53 11.66 13.27
C GLU A 145 -3.49 10.40 12.39
N PHE A 146 -2.39 10.20 11.65
CA PHE A 146 -2.28 9.09 10.72
C PHE A 146 -2.07 7.75 11.43
N MET A 147 -2.92 6.78 11.09
CA MET A 147 -2.91 5.46 11.71
C MET A 147 -2.14 4.43 10.87
N VAL A 148 -1.35 3.61 11.53
CA VAL A 148 -0.60 2.50 10.95
C VAL A 148 -1.09 1.19 11.60
N LEU A 149 -1.63 0.30 10.78
CA LEU A 149 -2.14 -0.99 11.20
C LEU A 149 -1.17 -2.08 10.76
N LEU A 150 -0.72 -2.92 11.70
CA LEU A 150 0.11 -4.08 11.44
C LEU A 150 -0.76 -5.33 11.66
N ALA A 151 -1.02 -6.11 10.61
CA ALA A 151 -1.96 -7.22 10.68
C ALA A 151 -1.29 -8.59 10.46
N LYS A 152 -1.66 -9.56 11.29
CA LYS A 152 -1.41 -11.00 11.11
C LYS A 152 -2.61 -11.73 10.51
N SER A 153 -3.82 -11.17 10.71
CA SER A 153 -5.08 -11.61 10.11
C SER A 153 -6.11 -10.47 10.18
N GLU A 154 -7.33 -10.70 9.66
CA GLU A 154 -8.44 -9.75 9.80
C GLU A 154 -8.89 -9.53 11.25
N THR A 155 -8.52 -10.42 12.17
CA THR A 155 -8.94 -10.37 13.58
C THR A 155 -7.78 -10.18 14.55
N ASP A 156 -6.54 -10.35 14.08
CA ASP A 156 -5.32 -10.11 14.87
C ASP A 156 -4.47 -9.04 14.16
N TYR A 157 -4.62 -7.81 14.64
CA TYR A 157 -3.86 -6.67 14.18
C TYR A 157 -3.63 -5.67 15.32
N ARG A 158 -2.59 -4.86 15.18
CA ARG A 158 -2.26 -3.76 16.09
C ARG A 158 -2.36 -2.44 15.36
N THR A 159 -2.83 -1.42 16.05
CA THR A 159 -3.01 -0.08 15.51
C THR A 159 -2.15 0.89 16.30
N TYR A 160 -1.40 1.73 15.58
CA TYR A 160 -0.53 2.77 16.13
C TYR A 160 -0.79 4.09 15.42
N ARG A 161 -0.59 5.21 16.11
CA ARG A 161 -0.30 6.48 15.43
C ARG A 161 1.11 6.45 14.88
N LEU A 162 1.36 7.18 13.79
CA LEU A 162 2.70 7.29 13.23
C LEU A 162 3.71 7.86 14.25
N GLU A 163 3.30 8.79 15.12
CA GLU A 163 4.17 9.34 16.18
C GLU A 163 4.68 8.28 17.17
N GLU A 164 3.91 7.21 17.41
CA GLU A 164 4.29 6.12 18.32
C GLU A 164 5.37 5.23 17.69
N LEU A 165 5.33 5.11 16.35
CA LEU A 165 6.33 4.36 15.59
C LEU A 165 7.54 5.23 15.22
N PHE A 166 7.39 6.54 15.13
CA PHE A 166 8.44 7.45 14.69
C PHE A 166 8.48 8.73 15.53
N PRO A 167 8.83 8.60 16.82
CA PRO A 167 8.89 9.74 17.73
C PRO A 167 10.00 10.71 17.30
N LEU A 168 9.77 12.01 17.50
CA LEU A 168 10.73 13.07 17.18
C LEU A 168 11.17 13.06 15.70
N SER A 169 10.23 12.75 14.80
CA SER A 169 10.46 12.66 13.37
C SER A 169 11.01 13.95 12.78
N PHE A 170 11.99 13.85 11.87
CA PHE A 170 12.43 14.98 11.06
C PHE A 170 11.32 15.40 10.07
N SER A 171 11.02 16.70 9.98
CA SER A 171 9.98 17.26 9.11
C SER A 171 10.42 18.56 8.46
N LYS A 172 9.52 19.16 7.67
CA LYS A 172 9.70 20.50 7.09
C LYS A 172 9.92 21.59 8.15
N ASP A 173 9.47 21.38 9.39
CA ASP A 173 9.67 22.32 10.49
C ASP A 173 11.12 22.34 11.00
N ASN A 174 11.96 21.40 10.55
CA ASN A 174 13.37 21.31 10.90
C ASN A 174 14.31 21.90 9.83
N LEU A 175 13.77 22.38 8.70
CA LEU A 175 14.51 23.00 7.60
C LEU A 175 14.54 24.52 7.75
#